data_AF-A0A966HSU4-F1
#
_entry.id   AF-A0A966HSU4-F1
#
_cell.length_a   1.000
_cell.length_b   1.000
_cell.length_c   1.000
_cell.angle_alpha   90.00
_cell.angle_beta   90.00
_cell.angle_gamma   90.00
#
_symmetry.space_group_name_H-M   'P 1'
#
loop_
_entity.id
_entity.type
_entity.pdbx_description
1 polymer ?
#
loop_
_entity_poly.entity_id
_entity_poly.type
_entity_poly.pdbx_seq_one_letter_code
_entity_poly.pdbx_strand_id
1 'polypeptide(L)' 'DYKKYFRNNNKKIYFNLRLFVNNKFLRLGVPQKNIDHINRDTYSDYKNFFSYRRSIHKNETDYGRCISVIYRY' A
#
# COMPACT_ATOMS: atom_id res chain seq x y z
N ASP A 1 3.16 19.48 -5.82
CA ASP A 1 1.91 18.96 -6.38
C ASP A 1 1.72 17.47 -6.04
N TYR A 2 0.52 17.09 -5.60
CA TYR A 2 0.11 15.71 -5.25
C TYR A 2 -0.68 15.01 -6.38
N LYS A 3 -1.07 15.72 -7.44
CA LYS A 3 -1.87 15.15 -8.54
C LYS A 3 -1.25 13.89 -9.15
N LYS A 4 0.08 13.80 -9.22
CA LYS A 4 0.82 12.65 -9.75
C LYS A 4 0.58 11.31 -9.04
N TYR A 5 0.01 11.31 -7.84
CA TYR A 5 -0.31 10.09 -7.09
C TYR A 5 -1.71 9.55 -7.35
N PHE A 6 -2.54 10.31 -8.07
CA PHE A 6 -3.93 9.97 -8.33
C PHE A 6 -4.12 9.67 -9.82
N ARG A 7 -4.89 8.63 -10.11
CA ARG A 7 -5.34 8.28 -11.46
C ARG A 7 -6.85 8.20 -11.48
N ASN A 8 -7.46 8.86 -12.44
CA ASN A 8 -8.90 8.72 -12.69
C ASN A 8 -9.14 7.58 -13.67
N ASN A 9 -10.10 6.71 -13.36
CA ASN A 9 -10.55 5.66 -14.26
C ASN A 9 -12.03 5.35 -13.98
N ASN A 10 -12.88 5.41 -15.01
CA ASN A 10 -14.31 5.10 -14.95
C ASN A 10 -15.04 5.73 -13.75
N LYS A 11 -14.95 7.06 -13.62
CA LYS A 11 -15.52 7.86 -12.52
C LYS A 11 -14.98 7.55 -11.11
N LYS A 12 -13.97 6.70 -11.00
CA LYS A 12 -13.28 6.40 -9.73
C LYS A 12 -11.90 7.04 -9.71
N ILE A 13 -11.49 7.46 -8.53
CA ILE A 13 -10.15 8.00 -8.27
C ILE A 13 -9.35 6.90 -7.59
N TYR A 14 -8.20 6.55 -8.17
CA TYR A 14 -7.27 5.56 -7.66
C TYR A 14 -6.03 6.26 -7.11
N PHE A 15 -5.64 5.92 -5.90
CA PHE A 15 -4.46 6.47 -5.25
C PHE A 15 -3.32 5.45 -5.24
N ASN A 16 -2.16 5.84 -5.75
CA ASN A 16 -0.94 5.03 -5.70
C ASN A 16 -0.17 5.29 -4.40
N LEU A 17 -0.58 4.59 -3.34
CA LEU A 17 0.05 4.69 -2.02
C LEU A 17 1.56 4.34 -2.05
N ARG A 18 1.95 3.36 -2.86
CA ARG A 18 3.36 2.93 -2.98
C ARG A 18 4.24 4.04 -3.55
N LEU A 19 3.83 4.64 -4.67
CA LEU A 19 4.55 5.76 -5.29
C LEU A 19 4.61 6.97 -4.36
N PHE A 20 3.52 7.23 -3.61
CA PHE A 20 3.47 8.30 -2.63
C PHE A 20 4.51 8.13 -1.51
N VAL A 21 4.57 6.95 -0.91
CA VAL A 21 5.54 6.64 0.16
C VAL A 21 6.97 6.67 -0.38
N ASN A 22 7.22 6.11 -1.59
CA ASN A 22 8.55 6.20 -2.22
C ASN A 22 9.05 7.61 -2.39
N ASN A 23 8.22 8.48 -2.97
CA ASN A 23 8.62 9.86 -3.17
C ASN A 23 8.84 10.60 -1.85
N LYS A 24 8.19 10.18 -0.75
CA LYS A 24 8.53 10.70 0.59
C LYS A 24 9.94 10.27 1.01
N PHE A 25 10.29 8.98 0.87
CA PHE A 25 11.65 8.51 1.17
C PHE A 25 12.72 9.21 0.34
N LEU A 26 12.50 9.35 -0.97
CA LEU A 26 13.43 10.05 -1.86
C LEU A 26 13.61 11.53 -1.46
N ARG A 27 12.53 12.21 -1.06
CA ARG A 27 12.59 13.60 -0.55
C ARG A 27 13.36 13.72 0.76
N LEU A 28 13.37 12.67 1.57
CA LEU A 28 14.17 12.59 2.80
C LEU A 28 15.64 12.21 2.52
N GLY A 29 16.03 12.05 1.26
CA GLY A 29 17.41 11.73 0.88
C GLY A 29 17.76 10.23 0.94
N VAL A 30 16.78 9.34 1.14
CA VAL A 30 17.01 7.90 1.07
C VAL A 30 17.37 7.51 -0.38
N PRO A 31 18.52 6.87 -0.64
CA PRO A 31 18.90 6.49 -2.01
C PRO A 31 17.89 5.52 -2.62
N GLN A 32 17.55 5.71 -3.90
CA GLN A 32 16.59 4.83 -4.60
C GLN A 32 16.99 3.34 -4.54
N LYS A 33 18.31 3.05 -4.57
CA LYS A 33 18.85 1.69 -4.47
C LYS A 33 18.59 1.01 -3.11
N ASN A 34 18.22 1.78 -2.08
CA ASN A 34 17.92 1.28 -0.73
C ASN A 34 16.40 1.16 -0.48
N ILE A 35 15.56 1.43 -1.50
CA ILE A 35 14.11 1.35 -1.38
C ILE A 35 13.64 0.21 -2.27
N ASP A 36 13.06 -0.82 -1.65
CA ASP A 36 12.47 -1.96 -2.35
C ASP A 36 11.04 -2.23 -1.88
N HIS A 37 10.29 -2.96 -2.71
CA HIS A 37 8.93 -3.39 -2.42
C HIS A 37 8.75 -4.88 -2.66
N ILE A 38 8.04 -5.51 -1.73
CA ILE A 38 7.55 -6.89 -1.86
C ILE A 38 6.61 -7.12 -3.06
N ASN A 39 6.17 -6.05 -3.74
CA ASN A 39 5.30 -6.11 -4.92
C ASN A 39 4.03 -6.98 -4.73
N ARG A 40 3.40 -6.88 -3.56
CA ARG A 40 2.11 -7.50 -3.24
C ARG A 40 1.00 -6.47 -3.03
N ASP A 41 -0.22 -6.86 -3.34
CA ASP A 41 -1.45 -6.08 -3.10
C ASP A 41 -2.32 -6.84 -2.09
N THR A 42 -2.56 -6.23 -0.93
CA THR A 42 -3.31 -6.89 0.15
C THR A 42 -4.75 -7.16 -0.22
N TYR A 43 -5.36 -6.36 -1.10
CA TYR A 43 -6.73 -6.54 -1.56
C TYR A 43 -6.86 -7.73 -2.52
N SER A 44 -5.93 -7.86 -3.47
CA SER A 44 -5.98 -8.90 -4.51
C SER A 44 -5.44 -10.25 -4.03
N ASP A 45 -4.39 -10.25 -3.20
CA ASP A 45 -3.76 -11.47 -2.68
C ASP A 45 -4.42 -11.94 -1.38
N TYR A 46 -5.63 -12.49 -1.52
CA TYR A 46 -6.46 -12.93 -0.39
C TYR A 46 -5.91 -14.15 0.36
N LYS A 47 -5.00 -14.93 -0.25
CA LYS A 47 -4.44 -16.14 0.36
C LYS A 47 -3.37 -15.81 1.40
N ASN A 48 -2.63 -14.71 1.20
CA ASN A 48 -1.49 -14.35 2.03
C ASN A 48 -1.74 -13.13 2.92
N PHE A 49 -2.72 -12.28 2.60
CA PHE A 49 -2.93 -11.01 3.31
C PHE A 49 -4.38 -10.78 3.70
N PHE A 50 -4.58 -10.22 4.90
CA PHE A 50 -5.82 -9.57 5.27
C PHE A 50 -5.96 -8.21 4.57
N SER A 51 -7.20 -7.76 4.32
CA SER A 51 -7.46 -6.46 3.71
C SER A 51 -8.78 -5.86 4.20
N TYR A 52 -8.66 -4.70 4.85
CA TYR A 52 -9.81 -3.94 5.32
C TYR A 52 -10.76 -3.55 4.17
N ARG A 53 -10.24 -3.06 3.05
CA ARG A 53 -11.11 -2.67 1.93
C ARG A 53 -11.87 -3.86 1.35
N ARG A 54 -11.26 -5.05 1.36
CA ARG A 54 -11.94 -6.27 0.94
C ARG A 54 -13.02 -6.69 1.94
N SER A 55 -12.74 -6.61 3.24
CA SER A 55 -13.72 -6.96 4.28
C SER A 55 -14.96 -6.08 4.22
N ILE A 56 -14.77 -4.77 3.98
CA ILE A 56 -15.88 -3.82 3.76
C ILE A 56 -16.70 -4.20 2.52
N HIS A 57 -16.06 -4.53 1.39
CA HIS A 57 -16.81 -4.96 0.19
C HIS A 57 -17.53 -6.30 0.37
N LYS A 58 -17.12 -7.12 1.34
CA LYS A 58 -17.75 -8.40 1.68
C LYS A 58 -18.72 -8.31 2.86
N ASN A 59 -18.93 -7.13 3.45
CA ASN A 59 -19.74 -6.93 4.65
C ASN A 59 -19.30 -7.82 5.83
N GLU A 60 -18.00 -8.08 5.97
CA GLU A 60 -17.43 -8.77 7.11
C GLU A 60 -17.42 -7.82 8.32
N THR A 61 -17.76 -8.32 9.51
CA THR A 61 -17.88 -7.50 10.74
C THR A 61 -16.52 -7.05 11.31
N ASP A 62 -15.45 -7.78 11.02
CA ASP A 62 -14.06 -7.42 11.30
C ASP A 62 -13.14 -8.07 10.26
N TYR A 63 -11.83 -7.81 10.34
CA TYR A 63 -10.80 -8.40 9.51
C TYR A 63 -9.53 -8.65 10.32
N GLY A 64 -8.77 -9.68 9.95
CA GLY A 64 -7.45 -9.90 10.53
C GLY A 64 -6.47 -8.76 10.22
N ARG A 65 -5.38 -8.66 10.97
CA ARG A 65 -4.35 -7.61 10.77
C ARG A 65 -2.99 -8.28 10.58
N CYS A 66 -2.26 -7.84 9.56
CA CYS A 66 -0.87 -8.26 9.37
C CYS A 66 0.05 -7.43 10.26
N ILE A 67 1.16 -8.01 10.72
CA ILE A 67 2.21 -7.32 11.46
C ILE A 67 3.53 -7.40 10.69
N SER A 68 4.26 -6.29 10.65
CA SER A 68 5.63 -6.23 10.15
C SER A 68 6.55 -5.92 11.33
N VAL A 69 7.60 -6.72 11.51
CA VAL A 69 8.50 -6.61 12.66
C VAL A 69 9.94 -6.45 12.17
N ILE A 70 10.69 -5.54 12.79
CA ILE A 70 12.13 -5.42 12.58
C ILE A 70 12.87 -5.52 13.93
N TYR A 71 13.79 -6.45 13.93
CA TYR A 71 14.81 -6.75 14.93
C TYR A 71 16.14 -6.05 14.83
N ARG A 72 16.81 -5.69 15.93
CA ARG A 72 18.27 -5.71 15.95
C ARG A 72 18.71 -6.75 16.97
N TYR A 73 19.51 -7.71 16.54
CA TYR A 73 20.20 -8.64 17.44
C TYR A 73 21.27 -7.92 18.25
#